data_AF-A0A2Z3R045-F1
#
_entry.id   AF-A0A2Z3R045-F1
#
_cell.length_a   1.000
_cell.length_b   1.000
_cell.length_c   1.000
_cell.angle_alpha   90.00
_cell.angle_beta   90.00
_cell.angle_gamma   90.00
#
_symmetry.space_group_name_H-M   'P 1'
#
loop_
_entity.id
_entity.type
_entity.pdbx_description
1 polymer ?
#
loop_
_entity_poly.entity_id
_entity_poly.type
_entity_poly.pdbx_seq_one_letter_code
_entity_poly.pdbx_strand_id
1 'polypeptide(L)' 'MDVPGFRLHPLQGAERGRWSVWVNGNWRLTFAFEEGHAYVVDYEDYH' A
#
# COMPACT_ATOMS: atom_id res chain seq x y z
N MET A 1 -4.44 -8.80 -7.01
CA MET A 1 -5.56 -7.83 -7.09
C MET A 1 -5.21 -6.84 -8.18
N ASP A 2 -6.03 -6.72 -9.22
CA ASP A 2 -5.87 -5.71 -10.27
C ASP A 2 -7.18 -4.94 -10.38
N VAL A 3 -7.41 -4.06 -9.40
CA VAL A 3 -8.61 -3.22 -9.33
C VAL A 3 -8.24 -1.84 -9.87
N PRO A 4 -8.78 -1.45 -11.04
CA PRO A 4 -8.53 -0.13 -11.61
C PRO A 4 -8.91 0.97 -10.61
N GLY A 5 -7.99 1.93 -10.40
CA GLY A 5 -8.18 3.06 -9.48
C GLY A 5 -7.42 2.94 -8.17
N PHE A 6 -7.07 1.73 -7.71
CA PHE A 6 -6.30 1.55 -6.47
C PHE A 6 -4.81 1.86 -6.65
N ARG A 7 -4.32 1.93 -7.89
CA ARG A 7 -2.92 2.24 -8.21
C ARG A 7 -1.94 1.42 -7.33
N LEU A 8 -2.24 0.14 -7.15
CA LEU A 8 -1.48 -0.77 -6.31
C LEU A 8 -0.04 -0.86 -6.82
N HIS A 9 0.93 -0.59 -5.94
CA HIS A 9 2.34 -0.73 -6.28
C HIS A 9 3.16 -1.13 -5.03
N PRO A 10 4.27 -1.86 -5.22
CA PRO A 10 5.16 -2.20 -4.12
C PRO A 10 5.98 -0.98 -3.69
N LEU A 11 6.26 -0.90 -2.39
CA LEU A 11 7.17 0.09 -1.83
C LEU A 11 8.63 -0.34 -2.02
N GLN A 12 9.53 0.64 -2.04
CA GLN A 12 10.96 0.46 -2.31
C GLN A 12 11.82 0.85 -1.10
N GLY A 13 13.11 0.51 -1.15
CA GLY A 13 14.05 0.86 -0.08
C GLY A 13 13.79 0.07 1.19
N ALA A 14 13.73 0.78 2.33
CA ALA A 14 13.50 0.19 3.65
C ALA A 14 12.14 -0.53 3.76
N GLU A 15 11.14 -0.06 3.00
CA GLU A 15 9.76 -0.60 3.04
C GLU A 15 9.54 -1.74 2.03
N ARG A 16 10.61 -2.32 1.49
CA ARG A 16 10.50 -3.41 0.51
C ARG A 16 9.79 -4.62 1.13
N GLY A 17 8.73 -5.08 0.48
CA GLY A 17 7.84 -6.13 0.99
C GLY A 17 6.47 -5.61 1.42
N ARG A 18 6.33 -4.29 1.56
CA ARG A 18 5.05 -3.62 1.71
C ARG A 18 4.52 -3.12 0.37
N TRP A 19 3.22 -2.88 0.35
CA TRP A 19 2.44 -2.40 -0.79
C TRP A 19 1.71 -1.12 -0.41
N SER A 20 1.40 -0.32 -1.41
CA SER A 20 0.63 0.92 -1.27
C SER A 20 -0.56 0.92 -2.21
N VAL A 21 -1.72 1.33 -1.71
CA VAL A 21 -2.91 1.63 -2.50
C VAL A 21 -3.32 3.09 -2.33
N TRP A 22 -3.74 3.70 -3.44
CA TRP A 22 -4.27 5.05 -3.50
C TRP A 22 -5.66 5.10 -2.88
N VAL A 23 -5.87 6.06 -1.97
CA VAL A 23 -7.19 6.31 -1.36
C VAL A 23 -7.80 7.58 -1.94
N ASN A 24 -7.22 8.74 -1.65
CA ASN A 24 -7.60 10.03 -2.22
C ASN A 24 -6.47 11.04 -2.04
N GLY A 25 -6.38 12.06 -2.90
CA GLY A 25 -5.35 13.09 -2.81
C GLY A 25 -3.95 12.51 -2.55
N ASN A 26 -3.35 12.93 -1.43
CA ASN A 26 -2.04 12.49 -0.96
C ASN A 26 -2.07 11.21 -0.11
N TRP A 27 -3.25 10.73 0.31
CA TRP A 27 -3.36 9.62 1.24
C TRP A 27 -3.15 8.24 0.59
N ARG A 28 -2.40 7.38 1.27
CA ARG A 28 -2.13 5.99 0.92
C ARG A 28 -2.46 5.07 2.07
N LEU A 29 -2.96 3.88 1.74
CA LEU A 29 -2.98 2.77 2.69
C LEU A 29 -1.82 1.85 2.34
N THR A 30 -0.97 1.56 3.32
CA THR A 30 0.21 0.71 3.18
C THR A 30 0.07 -0.56 3.99
N PHE A 31 0.55 -1.69 3.49
CA PHE A 31 0.43 -2.98 4.18
C PHE A 31 1.46 -3.98 3.69
N ALA A 32 1.87 -4.89 4.56
CA ALA A 32 2.52 -6.14 4.16
C ALA A 32 1.44 -7.17 3.80
N PHE A 33 1.71 -8.02 2.81
CA PHE A 33 0.76 -9.03 2.36
C PHE A 33 1.40 -10.42 2.36
N GLU A 34 0.91 -11.29 3.24
CA GLU A 34 1.43 -12.64 3.44
C GLU A 34 0.27 -13.63 3.58
N GLU A 35 0.35 -14.75 2.86
CA GLU A 35 -0.63 -15.86 2.94
C GLU A 35 -2.10 -15.43 2.75
N GLY A 36 -2.37 -14.39 1.97
CA GLY A 36 -3.74 -13.90 1.73
C GLY A 36 -4.23 -12.89 2.77
N HIS A 37 -3.39 -12.53 3.74
CA HIS A 37 -3.72 -11.61 4.83
C HIS A 37 -2.89 -10.33 4.75
N ALA A 38 -3.50 -9.22 5.19
CA ALA A 38 -2.84 -7.93 5.29
C ALA A 38 -2.35 -7.69 6.72
N TYR A 39 -1.09 -7.26 6.85
CA TYR A 39 -0.42 -6.98 8.11
C TYR A 39 0.22 -5.59 8.07
N VAL A 40 0.52 -5.03 9.24
CA VAL A 40 1.20 -3.73 9.38
C VAL A 40 0.50 -2.67 8.51
N VAL A 41 -0.82 -2.56 8.72
CA VAL A 41 -1.69 -1.72 7.92
C VAL A 41 -1.64 -0.30 8.49
N ASP A 42 -1.14 0.63 7.68
CA ASP A 42 -1.03 2.05 8.03
C ASP A 42 -1.78 2.93 7.03
N TYR A 43 -2.10 4.16 7.47
CA TYR A 43 -2.69 5.20 6.66
C TYR A 43 -1.77 6.42 6.66
N GLU A 44 -1.12 6.67 5.52
CA GLU A 44 0.01 7.57 5.37
C GLU A 44 -0.34 8.73 4.43
N ASP A 45 0.11 9.94 4.78
CA ASP A 45 0.07 11.11 3.89
C ASP A 45 1.40 11.21 3.13
N TYR A 46 1.36 11.20 1.81
CA TYR A 46 2.55 11.28 0.95
C TYR A 46 2.99 12.74 0.69
N HIS A 47 3.00 13.60 1.71
CA HIS A 47 3.46 15.00 1.61
C HIS A 47 4.61 15.34 2.56
#